data_AF-A0A838PU23-F1
#
_entry.id   AF-A0A838PU23-F1
#
_cell.length_a   1.000
_cell.length_b   1.000
_cell.length_c   1.000
_cell.angle_alpha   90.00
_cell.angle_beta   90.00
_cell.angle_gamma   90.00
#
_symmetry.space_group_name_H-M   'P 1'
#
loop_
_entity.id
_entity.type
_entity.pdbx_description
1 polymer ?
#
loop_
_entity_poly.entity_id
_entity_poly.type
_entity_poly.pdbx_seq_one_letter_code
_entity_poly.pdbx_strand_id
1 'polypeptide(L)'
;MARHRLGGDRSDFNLLVPALLEQGYVVLAYDARGTGRSNAMADGTVVRPGRDPERHRARMPRDVAAGIAHLRHRPDVDARRIAIVGASFGANVAMTSTARRPRPAAAVALSPIAADVLVGRDADERPRATLFIASRAELAGAWQLARRT
;
A
#
# COMPACT_ATOMS: atom_id res chain seq x y z
N MET A 1 0.18 -5.42 -3.27
CA MET A 1 0.09 -4.17 -4.07
C MET A 1 -1.08 -3.34 -3.57
N ALA A 2 -0.96 -2.01 -3.54
CA ALA A 2 -1.97 -1.09 -3.00
C ALA A 2 -2.49 -0.11 -4.08
N ARG A 3 -3.80 -0.14 -4.33
CA ARG A 3 -4.63 0.53 -5.36
C ARG A 3 -4.14 1.84 -6.01
N HIS A 4 -4.46 2.03 -7.31
CA HIS A 4 -4.11 3.20 -8.14
C HIS A 4 -5.22 4.26 -8.27
N ARG A 5 -6.49 3.90 -8.56
CA ARG A 5 -7.56 4.88 -8.87
C ARG A 5 -8.65 4.96 -7.82
N LEU A 6 -9.36 6.09 -7.68
CA LEU A 6 -10.60 6.13 -6.89
C LEU A 6 -11.67 5.24 -7.57
N GLY A 7 -12.24 4.27 -6.85
CA GLY A 7 -13.14 3.23 -7.39
C GLY A 7 -12.45 1.96 -7.93
N GLY A 8 -11.12 1.96 -8.15
CA GLY A 8 -10.38 0.80 -8.68
C GLY A 8 -10.31 -0.41 -7.74
N ASP A 9 -9.77 -1.52 -8.23
CA ASP A 9 -9.61 -2.77 -7.49
C ASP A 9 -8.22 -3.39 -7.79
N ARG A 10 -7.99 -4.66 -7.40
CA ARG A 10 -6.71 -5.34 -7.64
C ARG A 10 -6.27 -5.36 -9.11
N SER A 11 -7.20 -5.23 -10.07
CA SER A 11 -6.91 -5.23 -11.51
C SER A 11 -6.17 -3.99 -12.00
N ASP A 12 -6.12 -2.91 -11.21
CA ASP A 12 -5.30 -1.72 -11.52
C ASP A 12 -3.81 -2.07 -11.71
N PHE A 13 -3.36 -3.23 -11.22
CA PHE A 13 -1.98 -3.72 -11.37
C PHE A 13 -1.78 -4.78 -12.46
N ASN A 14 -2.80 -5.09 -13.27
CA ASN A 14 -2.72 -6.19 -14.25
C ASN A 14 -1.59 -6.03 -15.29
N LEU A 15 -1.11 -4.81 -15.54
CA LEU A 15 0.06 -4.59 -16.41
C LEU A 15 1.39 -4.88 -15.70
N LEU A 16 1.45 -4.72 -14.39
CA LEU A 16 2.68 -4.93 -13.59
C LEU A 16 2.81 -6.37 -13.10
N VAL A 17 1.69 -7.02 -12.77
CA VAL A 17 1.70 -8.39 -12.20
C VAL A 17 2.42 -9.39 -13.10
N PRO A 18 2.13 -9.51 -14.42
CA PRO A 18 2.82 -10.46 -15.28
C PRO A 18 4.33 -10.25 -15.32
N ALA A 19 4.78 -9.00 -15.47
CA ALA A 19 6.20 -8.67 -15.48
C ALA A 19 6.92 -9.07 -14.18
N LEU A 20 6.26 -8.96 -13.02
CA LEU A 20 6.85 -9.42 -11.76
C LEU A 20 6.86 -10.95 -11.64
N LEU A 21 5.79 -11.62 -12.09
CA LEU A 21 5.74 -13.08 -12.09
C LEU A 21 6.84 -13.67 -13.00
N GLU A 22 7.07 -13.08 -14.18
CA GLU A 22 8.16 -13.46 -15.10
C GLU A 22 9.55 -13.31 -14.49
N GLN A 23 9.73 -12.36 -13.56
CA GLN A 23 10.98 -12.18 -12.81
C GLN A 23 11.06 -13.06 -11.55
N GLY A 24 10.11 -13.99 -11.35
CA GLY A 24 10.13 -14.96 -10.26
C GLY A 24 9.60 -14.45 -8.92
N TYR A 25 8.88 -13.31 -8.89
CA TYR A 25 8.25 -12.82 -7.67
C TYR A 25 6.93 -13.54 -7.37
N VAL A 26 6.67 -13.80 -6.08
CA VAL A 26 5.31 -14.12 -5.62
C VAL A 26 4.54 -12.81 -5.42
N VAL A 27 3.40 -12.67 -6.09
CA VAL A 27 2.63 -11.41 -6.11
C VAL A 27 1.28 -11.56 -5.42
N LEU A 28 1.01 -10.67 -4.45
CA LEU A 28 -0.33 -10.47 -3.87
C LEU A 28 -0.88 -9.11 -4.29
N ALA A 29 -1.85 -9.12 -5.22
CA ALA A 29 -2.70 -7.99 -5.51
C ALA A 29 -4.05 -8.19 -4.80
N TYR A 30 -4.40 -7.25 -3.92
CA TYR A 30 -5.62 -7.32 -3.10
C TYR A 30 -6.51 -6.10 -3.37
N ASP A 31 -7.82 -6.27 -3.17
CA ASP A 31 -8.76 -5.16 -3.26
C ASP A 31 -8.64 -4.30 -1.99
N ALA A 32 -8.48 -2.98 -2.15
CA ALA A 32 -8.40 -2.11 -0.98
C ALA A 32 -9.72 -2.14 -0.19
N ARG A 33 -9.67 -1.85 1.11
CA ARG A 33 -10.87 -1.78 1.96
C ARG A 33 -11.98 -0.90 1.37
N GLY A 34 -13.16 -1.48 1.22
CA GLY A 34 -14.36 -0.87 0.65
C GLY A 34 -14.35 -0.75 -0.87
N THR A 35 -13.59 -1.61 -1.55
CA THR A 35 -13.42 -1.63 -3.01
C THR A 35 -13.40 -3.07 -3.49
N GLY A 36 -13.76 -3.31 -4.76
CA GLY A 36 -13.83 -4.66 -5.32
C GLY A 36 -14.61 -5.62 -4.43
N ARG A 37 -13.99 -6.75 -4.08
CA ARG A 37 -14.56 -7.77 -3.19
C ARG A 37 -14.27 -7.55 -1.70
N SER A 38 -13.47 -6.53 -1.34
CA SER A 38 -13.17 -6.18 0.05
C SER A 38 -14.17 -5.17 0.61
N ASN A 39 -15.47 -5.44 0.42
CA ASN A 39 -16.57 -4.55 0.77
C ASN A 39 -17.36 -4.99 2.02
N ALA A 40 -17.00 -6.12 2.63
CA ALA A 40 -17.60 -6.59 3.87
C ALA A 40 -16.58 -7.34 4.74
N MET A 41 -16.79 -7.32 6.05
CA MET A 41 -16.09 -8.15 7.03
C MET A 41 -16.73 -9.55 7.08
N ALA A 42 -16.07 -10.50 7.75
CA ALA A 42 -16.59 -11.86 7.91
C ALA A 42 -17.94 -11.93 8.67
N ASP A 43 -18.21 -10.98 9.55
CA ASP A 43 -19.48 -10.84 10.29
C ASP A 43 -20.60 -10.13 9.49
N GLY A 44 -20.35 -9.83 8.20
CA GLY A 44 -21.30 -9.12 7.34
C GLY A 44 -21.26 -7.60 7.48
N THR A 45 -20.42 -7.04 8.36
CA THR A 45 -20.28 -5.58 8.49
C THR A 45 -19.77 -4.98 7.19
N VAL A 46 -20.55 -4.04 6.61
CA VAL A 46 -20.16 -3.40 5.36
C VAL A 46 -18.97 -2.47 5.57
N VAL A 47 -17.95 -2.65 4.74
CA VAL A 47 -16.76 -1.82 4.67
C VAL A 47 -16.93 -0.84 3.53
N ARG A 48 -17.12 0.44 3.85
CA ARG A 48 -17.15 1.52 2.86
C ARG A 48 -16.66 2.82 3.52
N PRO A 49 -16.16 3.80 2.75
CA PRO A 49 -15.91 5.13 3.29
C PRO A 49 -17.22 5.67 3.89
N GLY A 50 -17.29 5.76 5.22
CA GLY A 50 -18.46 6.26 5.94
C GLY A 50 -18.44 7.79 6.05
N ARG A 51 -19.05 8.34 7.10
CA ARG A 51 -19.01 9.78 7.41
C ARG A 51 -17.60 10.30 7.75
N ASP A 52 -16.64 9.40 7.98
CA ASP A 52 -15.24 9.72 8.26
C ASP A 52 -14.29 9.00 7.28
N PRO A 53 -14.08 9.58 6.08
CA PRO A 53 -13.19 9.03 5.07
C PRO A 53 -11.71 9.00 5.50
N GLU A 54 -11.29 9.91 6.38
CA GLU A 54 -9.91 9.94 6.88
C GLU A 54 -9.62 8.74 7.75
N ARG A 55 -10.49 8.45 8.72
CA ARG A 55 -10.35 7.27 9.57
C ARG A 55 -10.46 5.98 8.79
N HIS A 56 -11.29 5.93 7.74
CA HIS A 56 -11.33 4.80 6.82
C HIS A 56 -9.95 4.58 6.16
N ARG A 57 -9.36 5.65 5.62
CA ARG A 57 -8.05 5.64 4.96
C ARG A 57 -6.89 5.33 5.92
N ALA A 58 -6.93 5.87 7.13
CA ALA A 58 -5.90 5.64 8.16
C ALA A 58 -5.76 4.16 8.56
N ARG A 59 -6.77 3.33 8.29
CA ARG A 59 -6.72 1.88 8.52
C ARG A 59 -6.09 1.09 7.37
N MET A 60 -5.83 1.69 6.21
CA MET A 60 -5.25 0.99 5.05
C MET A 60 -3.87 0.37 5.31
N PRO A 61 -2.96 0.99 6.10
CA PRO A 61 -1.71 0.31 6.48
C PRO A 61 -1.91 -1.00 7.25
N ARG A 62 -3.05 -1.19 7.94
CA ARG A 62 -3.40 -2.47 8.59
C ARG A 62 -3.77 -3.55 7.58
N ASP A 63 -4.33 -3.18 6.43
CA ASP A 63 -4.59 -4.15 5.35
C ASP A 63 -3.27 -4.63 4.75
N VAL A 64 -2.29 -3.72 4.58
CA VAL A 64 -0.94 -4.08 4.15
C VAL A 64 -0.29 -5.01 5.16
N ALA A 65 -0.36 -4.70 6.45
CA ALA A 65 0.15 -5.56 7.52
C ALA A 65 -0.44 -6.98 7.47
N ALA A 66 -1.75 -7.10 7.26
CA ALA A 66 -2.43 -8.38 7.10
C ALA A 66 -1.97 -9.13 5.83
N GLY A 67 -1.79 -8.42 4.71
CA GLY A 67 -1.25 -9.00 3.47
C GLY A 67 0.18 -9.51 3.62
N ILE A 68 1.04 -8.75 4.32
CA ILE A 68 2.41 -9.18 4.64
C ILE A 68 2.38 -10.41 5.55
N ALA A 69 1.55 -10.41 6.59
CA ALA A 69 1.41 -11.56 7.49
C ALA A 69 0.99 -12.81 6.71
N HIS A 70 0.00 -12.68 5.83
CA HIS A 70 -0.43 -13.78 4.95
C HIS A 70 0.71 -14.31 4.08
N LEU A 71 1.46 -13.43 3.41
CA LEU A 71 2.61 -13.83 2.59
C LEU A 71 3.71 -14.52 3.40
N ARG A 72 3.99 -14.08 4.63
CA ARG A 72 5.01 -14.69 5.50
C ARG A 72 4.71 -16.13 5.91
N HIS A 73 3.45 -16.55 5.88
CA HIS A 73 3.05 -17.92 6.18
C HIS A 73 3.11 -18.85 4.97
N ARG A 74 3.40 -18.33 3.78
CA ARG A 74 3.51 -19.15 2.59
C ARG A 74 4.90 -19.78 2.46
N PRO A 75 5.01 -21.09 2.14
CA PRO A 75 6.29 -21.78 2.02
C PRO A 75 7.11 -21.34 0.80
N ASP A 76 6.47 -20.76 -0.23
CA ASP A 76 7.09 -20.26 -1.45
C ASP A 76 7.53 -18.78 -1.36
N VAL A 77 7.44 -18.17 -0.17
CA VAL A 77 7.79 -16.76 0.07
C VAL A 77 8.92 -16.64 1.09
N ASP A 78 10.01 -15.96 0.72
CA ASP A 78 11.01 -15.50 1.70
C ASP A 78 10.44 -14.34 2.53
N ALA A 79 10.10 -14.63 3.79
CA ALA A 79 9.53 -13.67 4.74
C ALA A 79 10.39 -12.41 4.98
N ARG A 80 11.69 -12.46 4.65
CA ARG A 80 12.63 -11.33 4.75
C ARG A 80 12.66 -10.45 3.50
N ARG A 81 12.09 -10.89 2.37
CA ARG A 81 12.15 -10.20 1.05
C ARG A 81 10.77 -9.77 0.53
N ILE A 82 9.92 -9.26 1.41
CA ILE A 82 8.59 -8.77 1.01
C ILE A 82 8.66 -7.26 0.75
N ALA A 83 8.28 -6.82 -0.44
CA ALA A 83 8.17 -5.40 -0.79
C ALA A 83 6.72 -5.01 -1.14
N ILE A 84 6.40 -3.72 -0.99
CA ILE A 84 5.06 -3.19 -1.27
C ILE A 84 5.11 -2.16 -2.39
N VAL A 85 4.33 -2.39 -3.45
CA VAL A 85 4.10 -1.38 -4.51
C VAL A 85 2.73 -0.75 -4.27
N GLY A 86 2.65 0.58 -4.31
CA GLY A 86 1.39 1.30 -4.27
C GLY A 86 1.37 2.52 -5.18
N ALA A 87 0.18 2.96 -5.57
CA ALA A 87 0.01 4.10 -6.49
C ALA A 87 -0.96 5.16 -5.95
N SER A 88 -0.78 6.45 -6.29
CA SER A 88 -1.63 7.54 -5.78
C SER A 88 -1.72 7.51 -4.24
N PHE A 89 -2.92 7.46 -3.66
CA PHE A 89 -3.07 7.26 -2.21
C PHE A 89 -2.44 5.95 -1.71
N GLY A 90 -2.50 4.88 -2.50
CA GLY A 90 -1.83 3.61 -2.22
C GLY A 90 -0.30 3.73 -2.13
N ALA A 91 0.31 4.72 -2.81
CA ALA A 91 1.74 4.99 -2.70
C ALA A 91 2.11 5.53 -1.31
N ASN A 92 1.30 6.42 -0.76
CA ASN A 92 1.46 6.90 0.62
C ASN A 92 1.27 5.75 1.63
N VAL A 93 0.31 4.86 1.38
CA VAL A 93 0.11 3.65 2.19
C VAL A 93 1.35 2.76 2.12
N ALA A 94 1.88 2.49 0.92
CA ALA A 94 3.09 1.67 0.74
C ALA A 94 4.30 2.26 1.49
N MET A 95 4.56 3.55 1.31
CA MET A 95 5.61 4.27 2.02
C MET A 95 5.43 4.16 3.54
N THR A 96 4.25 4.51 4.06
CA THR A 96 4.00 4.54 5.52
C THR A 96 3.97 3.15 6.15
N SER A 97 3.71 2.09 5.38
CA SER A 97 3.81 0.70 5.86
C SER A 97 5.24 0.27 6.19
N THR A 98 6.27 0.92 5.63
CA THR A 98 7.68 0.63 5.97
C THR A 98 8.02 1.01 7.43
N ALA A 99 7.20 1.86 8.04
CA ALA A 99 7.31 2.31 9.43
C ALA A 99 6.52 1.46 10.43
N ARG A 100 5.82 0.40 9.99
CA ARG A 100 4.87 -0.35 10.82
C ARG A 100 5.17 -1.84 10.80
N ARG A 101 4.99 -2.53 11.93
CA ARG A 101 5.14 -3.99 11.98
C ARG A 101 3.88 -4.72 11.46
N PRO A 102 4.04 -5.87 10.75
CA PRO A 102 5.28 -6.42 10.22
C PRO A 102 5.85 -5.55 9.08
N ARG A 103 7.15 -5.22 9.17
CA ARG A 103 7.78 -4.31 8.22
C ARG A 103 8.13 -5.02 6.90
N PRO A 104 7.79 -4.44 5.74
CA PRO A 104 8.34 -4.86 4.47
C PRO A 104 9.81 -4.44 4.33
N ALA A 105 10.55 -5.11 3.45
CA ALA A 105 11.94 -4.80 3.14
C ALA A 105 12.08 -3.50 2.35
N ALA A 106 11.10 -3.17 1.50
CA ALA A 106 11.09 -1.97 0.68
C ALA A 106 9.67 -1.55 0.29
N ALA A 107 9.52 -0.32 -0.16
CA ALA A 107 8.31 0.17 -0.81
C ALA A 107 8.61 0.86 -2.15
N VAL A 108 7.65 0.80 -3.07
CA VAL A 108 7.62 1.58 -4.31
C VAL A 108 6.36 2.44 -4.31
N ALA A 109 6.56 3.75 -4.41
CA ALA A 109 5.53 4.77 -4.35
C ALA A 109 5.35 5.41 -5.75
N LEU A 110 4.31 4.99 -6.47
CA LEU A 110 3.98 5.45 -7.82
C LEU A 110 3.02 6.65 -7.77
N SER A 111 3.41 7.81 -8.28
CA SER A 111 2.66 9.07 -8.26
C SER A 111 2.04 9.34 -6.88
N PRO A 112 2.85 9.46 -5.81
CA PRO A 112 2.32 9.69 -4.47
C PRO A 112 1.66 11.06 -4.36
N ILE A 113 0.71 11.20 -3.43
CA ILE A 113 -0.01 12.46 -3.23
C ILE A 113 0.47 13.15 -1.95
N ALA A 114 0.64 14.46 -1.96
CA ALA A 114 0.97 15.19 -0.73
C ALA A 114 -0.24 15.21 0.22
N ALA A 115 -0.33 14.22 1.12
CA ALA A 115 -1.41 14.09 2.10
C ALA A 115 -0.88 13.65 3.46
N ASP A 116 -1.17 14.43 4.51
CA ASP A 116 -0.66 14.22 5.86
C ASP A 116 -1.36 13.08 6.61
N VAL A 117 -2.52 12.63 6.15
CA VAL A 117 -3.42 11.72 6.88
C VAL A 117 -2.80 10.39 7.31
N LEU A 118 -1.68 9.97 6.67
CA LEU A 118 -1.00 8.71 6.98
C LEU A 118 0.36 8.88 7.68
N VAL A 119 0.89 10.10 7.74
CA VAL A 119 2.23 10.36 8.31
C VAL A 119 2.09 10.61 9.80
N GLY A 120 2.81 9.85 10.62
CA GLY A 120 2.94 10.10 12.07
C GLY A 120 1.79 9.63 12.96
N ARG A 121 0.60 9.36 12.42
CA ARG A 121 -0.51 8.72 13.18
C ARG A 121 -0.18 7.24 13.38
N ASP A 122 0.37 6.85 14.52
CA ASP A 122 0.64 5.46 14.95
C ASP A 122 1.81 4.74 14.22
N ALA A 123 2.85 5.47 13.81
CA ALA A 123 4.05 4.85 13.24
C ALA A 123 5.02 4.40 14.35
N ASP A 124 5.57 3.18 14.24
CA ASP A 124 6.58 2.69 15.20
C ASP A 124 7.93 3.40 14.99
N GLU A 125 8.21 3.77 13.73
CA GLU A 125 9.47 4.37 13.28
C GLU A 125 9.22 5.36 12.14
N ARG A 126 10.28 5.97 11.59
CA ARG A 126 10.18 6.75 10.34
C ARG A 126 10.07 5.80 9.14
N PRO A 127 9.25 6.14 8.13
CA PRO A 127 9.26 5.44 6.84
C PRO A 127 10.66 5.35 6.25
N ARG A 128 11.01 4.30 5.50
CA ARG A 128 12.36 4.13 4.92
C ARG A 128 12.33 3.22 3.70
N ALA A 129 13.47 3.08 3.01
CA ALA A 129 13.64 2.15 1.88
C ALA A 129 12.52 2.27 0.83
N THR A 130 12.16 3.51 0.49
CA THR A 130 11.09 3.81 -0.46
C THR A 130 11.66 4.39 -1.76
N LEU A 131 11.35 3.75 -2.89
CA LEU A 131 11.57 4.32 -4.21
C LEU A 131 10.34 5.16 -4.61
N PHE A 132 10.55 6.43 -4.91
CA PHE A 132 9.51 7.32 -5.42
C PHE A 132 9.60 7.43 -6.94
N ILE A 133 8.47 7.20 -7.61
CA ILE A 133 8.32 7.38 -9.06
C ILE A 133 7.19 8.37 -9.26
N ALA A 134 7.46 9.52 -9.85
CA ALA A 134 6.47 10.57 -10.08
C ALA A 134 6.74 11.25 -11.41
N SER A 135 5.69 11.77 -12.05
CA SER A 135 5.87 12.65 -13.20
C SER A 135 6.59 13.94 -12.79
N ARG A 136 7.18 14.64 -13.76
CA ARG A 136 7.85 15.92 -13.49
C ARG A 136 6.90 16.95 -12.84
N ALA A 137 5.63 16.93 -13.21
CA ALA A 137 4.60 17.82 -12.64
C ALA A 137 4.29 17.51 -11.16
N GLU A 138 4.44 16.25 -10.74
CA GLU A 138 4.16 15.79 -9.36
C GLU A 138 5.39 15.80 -8.45
N LEU A 139 6.56 16.11 -9.02
CA LEU A 139 7.85 15.94 -8.36
C LEU A 139 7.97 16.71 -7.04
N ALA A 140 7.41 17.93 -6.97
CA ALA A 140 7.42 18.73 -5.74
C ALA A 140 6.70 18.02 -4.57
N GLY A 141 5.55 17.40 -4.84
CA GLY A 141 4.80 16.63 -3.85
C GLY A 141 5.54 15.36 -3.43
N ALA A 142 6.16 14.66 -4.37
CA ALA A 142 6.99 13.49 -4.08
C ALA A 142 8.20 13.85 -3.19
N TRP A 143 8.87 14.98 -3.48
CA TRP A 143 9.99 15.48 -2.65
C TRP A 143 9.57 15.80 -1.22
N GLN A 144 8.39 16.41 -1.04
CA GLN A 144 7.87 16.71 0.30
C GLN A 144 7.70 15.43 1.14
N LEU A 145 7.27 14.34 0.52
CA LEU A 145 7.12 13.04 1.20
C LEU A 145 8.47 12.35 1.41
N ALA A 146 9.38 12.40 0.44
CA ALA A 146 10.71 11.80 0.56
C ALA A 146 11.53 12.40 1.70
N ARG A 147 11.34 13.68 2.04
CA ARG A 147 11.96 14.30 3.23
C ARG A 147 11.46 13.76 4.57
N ARG A 148 10.43 12.92 4.55
CA ARG A 148 9.83 12.29 5.73
C ARG A 148 10.23 10.81 5.88
N THR A 149 10.99 10.27 4.92
CA THR A 149 11.64 8.95 5.00
C THR A 149 13.06 9.05 5.54
#